data_AF-A0A920NNM4-F1
#
_entry.id   AF-A0A920NNM4-F1
#
_cell.length_a   1.000
_cell.length_b   1.000
_cell.length_c   1.000
_cell.angle_alpha   90.00
_cell.angle_beta   90.00
_cell.angle_gamma   90.00
#
_symmetry.space_group_name_H-M   'P 1'
#
loop_
_entity.id
_entity.type
_entity.pdbx_description
1 polymer ?
#
loop_
_entity_poly.entity_id
_entity_poly.type
_entity_poly.pdbx_seq_one_letter_code
_entity_poly.pdbx_strand_id
1 'polypeptide(L)'
;MWQVHDKYIISQINSGLVIIDQHVAHERILFEDALLAFDSTPLSAQTLLFPEILEFSIDEYSVLLDILPYLEKLGFRMKENGQNKILLEAIPRIWAGVMRIL
;
A
#
# COMPACT_ATOMS: atom_id res chain seq x y z
N MET A 1 -8.61 -26.95 -3.62
CA MET A 1 -7.67 -25.93 -3.11
C MET A 1 -7.59 -26.10 -1.62
N TRP A 2 -6.38 -26.15 -1.07
CA TRP A 2 -6.10 -26.27 0.36
C TRP A 2 -5.17 -25.14 0.81
N GLN A 3 -5.23 -24.81 2.09
CA GLN A 3 -4.32 -23.85 2.71
C GLN A 3 -3.59 -24.51 3.86
N VAL A 4 -2.30 -24.19 4.00
CA VAL A 4 -1.40 -24.81 5.00
C VAL A 4 -0.68 -23.72 5.78
N HIS A 5 -0.77 -23.77 7.12
CA HIS A 5 -0.10 -22.87 8.08
C HIS A 5 -0.27 -21.37 7.79
N ASP A 6 -1.42 -20.99 7.25
CA ASP A 6 -1.76 -19.65 6.75
C ASP A 6 -0.69 -19.02 5.83
N LYS A 7 0.16 -19.85 5.22
CA LYS A 7 1.32 -19.40 4.44
C LYS A 7 1.29 -19.87 3.00
N TYR A 8 0.80 -21.09 2.75
CA TYR A 8 0.79 -21.66 1.41
C TYR A 8 -0.62 -22.00 0.94
N ILE A 9 -0.92 -21.66 -0.32
CA ILE A 9 -2.08 -22.18 -1.05
C ILE A 9 -1.60 -23.32 -1.94
N ILE A 10 -2.30 -24.44 -1.87
CA ILE A 10 -2.03 -25.63 -2.67
C ILE A 10 -3.25 -25.91 -3.55
N SER A 11 -3.03 -26.03 -4.86
CA SER A 11 -4.10 -26.37 -5.80
C SER A 11 -3.65 -27.38 -6.83
N GLN A 12 -4.53 -28.31 -7.17
CA GLN A 12 -4.35 -29.18 -8.32
C GLN A 12 -4.64 -28.40 -9.60
N ILE A 13 -3.86 -28.68 -10.64
CA ILE A 13 -4.02 -28.19 -12.01
C ILE A 13 -3.86 -29.38 -12.96
N ASN A 14 -4.25 -29.22 -14.23
CA ASN A 14 -4.21 -30.33 -15.21
C ASN A 14 -2.81 -30.95 -15.36
N SER A 15 -1.74 -30.17 -15.15
CA SER A 15 -0.35 -30.63 -15.23
C SER A 15 0.23 -31.16 -13.91
N GLY A 16 -0.52 -31.14 -12.80
CA GLY A 16 -0.03 -31.57 -11.49
C GLY A 16 -0.50 -30.69 -10.34
N LEU A 17 0.45 -30.21 -9.53
CA LEU A 17 0.20 -29.44 -8.32
C LEU A 17 0.91 -28.09 -8.40
N VAL A 18 0.22 -27.02 -7.99
CA VAL A 18 0.83 -25.72 -7.73
C VAL A 18 0.82 -25.43 -6.23
N ILE A 19 1.93 -24.90 -5.75
CA ILE A 19 2.11 -24.42 -4.37
C ILE A 19 2.48 -22.95 -4.48
N ILE A 20 1.72 -22.09 -3.81
CA ILE A 20 1.86 -20.64 -3.87
C ILE A 20 2.15 -20.15 -2.45
N ASP A 21 3.26 -19.42 -2.29
CA ASP A 21 3.50 -18.64 -1.07
C ASP A 21 2.59 -17.40 -1.08
N GLN A 22 1.66 -17.34 -0.13
CA GLN A 22 0.65 -16.29 -0.06
C GLN A 22 1.26 -14.91 0.18
N HIS A 23 2.32 -14.83 0.97
CA HIS A 23 2.95 -13.55 1.31
C HIS A 23 3.62 -12.94 0.07
N VAL A 24 4.45 -13.73 -0.62
CA VAL A 24 5.14 -13.28 -1.83
C VAL A 24 4.15 -13.00 -2.96
N ALA A 25 3.12 -13.83 -3.12
CA ALA A 25 2.09 -13.60 -4.13
C ALA A 25 1.30 -12.31 -3.86
N HIS A 26 0.97 -12.04 -2.60
CA HIS A 26 0.29 -10.82 -2.20
C HIS A 26 1.15 -9.57 -2.45
N GLU A 27 2.43 -9.60 -2.04
CA GLU A 27 3.37 -8.51 -2.31
C GLU A 27 3.53 -8.24 -3.82
N ARG A 28 3.58 -9.30 -4.64
CA ARG A 28 3.67 -9.15 -6.09
C ARG A 28 2.45 -8.43 -6.65
N ILE A 29 1.24 -8.77 -6.21
CA ILE A 29 0.01 -8.12 -6.66
C ILE A 29 0.04 -6.63 -6.27
N LEU A 30 0.38 -6.32 -5.01
CA LEU A 30 0.48 -4.92 -4.55
C LEU A 30 1.48 -4.10 -5.36
N PHE A 31 2.62 -4.70 -5.71
CA PHE A 31 3.67 -4.04 -6.49
C PHE A 31 3.22 -3.74 -7.93
N GLU A 32 2.57 -4.70 -8.60
CA GLU A 32 2.04 -4.51 -9.95
C GLU A 32 0.93 -3.44 -9.97
N ASP A 33 0.04 -3.45 -8.98
CA ASP A 33 -1.00 -2.43 -8.84
C ASP A 33 -0.40 -1.03 -8.62
N ALA A 34 0.66 -0.93 -7.81
CA ALA A 34 1.39 0.32 -7.60
C ALA A 34 2.07 0.83 -8.89
N LEU A 35 2.71 -0.06 -9.66
CA LEU A 35 3.29 0.28 -10.97
C LEU A 35 2.23 0.82 -11.93
N LEU A 36 1.11 0.10 -12.06
CA LEU A 36 0.01 0.51 -12.93
C LEU A 36 -0.56 1.88 -12.54
N ALA A 37 -0.61 2.19 -11.23
CA ALA A 37 -1.10 3.47 -10.75
C ALA A 37 -0.22 4.66 -11.13
N PHE A 38 1.09 4.45 -11.34
CA PHE A 38 1.98 5.51 -11.80
C PHE A 38 1.74 5.91 -13.25
N ASP A 39 1.43 4.94 -14.10
CA ASP A 39 1.22 5.11 -15.54
C ASP A 39 -0.24 5.39 -15.93
N SER A 40 -1.20 5.17 -15.02
CA SER A 40 -2.63 5.21 -15.34
C SER A 40 -3.51 5.87 -14.27
N THR A 41 -4.51 5.14 -13.76
CA THR A 41 -5.51 5.64 -12.82
C THR A 41 -4.98 5.55 -11.39
N PRO A 42 -5.07 6.62 -10.57
CA PRO A 42 -4.72 6.55 -9.16
C PRO A 42 -5.46 5.44 -8.42
N LEU A 43 -4.80 4.78 -7.47
CA LEU A 43 -5.44 3.76 -6.65
C LEU A 43 -6.54 4.38 -5.77
N SER A 44 -7.59 3.59 -5.52
CA SER A 44 -8.65 4.02 -4.62
C SER A 44 -8.11 4.20 -3.19
N ALA A 45 -8.51 5.30 -2.55
CA ALA A 45 -8.12 5.65 -1.19
C ALA A 45 -9.21 5.30 -0.17
N GLN A 46 -8.81 4.86 1.02
CA GLN A 46 -9.65 4.73 2.20
C GLN A 46 -9.38 5.89 3.15
N THR A 47 -10.43 6.68 3.41
CA THR A 47 -10.40 7.77 4.39
C THR A 47 -10.16 7.22 5.80
N LEU A 48 -9.27 7.86 6.55
CA LEU A 48 -9.09 7.56 7.97
C LEU A 48 -10.26 8.14 8.78
N LEU A 49 -10.67 7.42 9.83
CA LEU A 49 -11.70 7.90 10.75
C LEU A 49 -11.22 9.14 11.51
N PHE A 50 -9.94 9.14 11.86
CA PHE A 50 -9.24 10.26 12.49
C PHE A 50 -7.98 10.54 11.68
N PRO A 51 -7.85 11.73 11.09
CA PRO A 51 -6.61 12.15 10.44
C PRO A 51 -5.43 12.18 11.42
N GLU A 52 -4.26 11.81 10.94
CA GLU A 52 -3.02 11.74 11.72
C GLU A 52 -2.08 12.87 11.30
N ILE A 53 -1.40 13.52 12.26
CA ILE A 53 -0.35 14.49 11.96
C ILE A 53 0.99 13.77 12.05
N LEU A 54 1.70 13.71 10.93
CA LEU A 54 3.04 13.16 10.84
C LEU A 54 4.05 14.31 10.90
N GLU A 55 5.05 14.18 11.78
CA GLU A 55 6.16 15.12 11.88
C GLU A 55 7.43 14.49 11.30
N PHE A 56 8.17 15.28 10.52
CA PHE A 56 9.38 14.83 9.83
C PHE A 56 10.56 15.72 10.22
N SER A 57 11.78 15.18 10.12
CA SER A 57 12.97 16.03 10.08
C SER A 57 12.97 16.91 8.82
N ILE A 58 13.79 17.96 8.81
CA ILE A 58 13.87 18.88 7.66
C ILE A 58 14.27 18.12 6.38
N ASP A 59 15.25 17.22 6.50
CA ASP A 59 15.76 16.45 5.37
C ASP A 59 14.70 15.48 4.83
N GLU A 60 13.99 14.77 5.72
CA GLU A 60 12.89 13.87 5.33
C GLU A 60 11.72 14.62 4.70
N TYR A 61 11.37 15.79 5.23
CA TYR A 61 10.28 16.60 4.70
C TYR A 61 10.58 17.07 3.28
N SER A 62 11.82 17.49 3.01
CA SER A 62 12.23 17.87 1.65
C SER A 62 12.05 16.72 0.67
N VAL A 63 12.52 15.51 1.03
CA VAL A 63 12.37 14.31 0.19
C VAL A 63 10.90 13.94 0.04
N LEU A 64 10.11 14.07 1.12
CA LEU A 64 8.68 13.78 1.12
C LEU A 64 7.93 14.64 0.11
N LEU A 65 8.23 15.94 0.03
CA LEU A 65 7.62 16.84 -0.94
C LEU A 65 7.89 16.40 -2.39
N ASP A 66 9.11 15.91 -2.67
CA ASP A 66 9.47 15.41 -4.01
C ASP A 66 8.67 14.14 -4.38
N ILE A 67 8.37 13.29 -3.41
CA ILE A 67 7.63 12.03 -3.63
C ILE A 67 6.12 12.14 -3.42
N LEU A 68 5.62 13.25 -2.87
CA LEU A 68 4.21 13.46 -2.52
C LEU A 68 3.26 13.19 -3.70
N PRO A 69 3.53 13.67 -4.93
CA PRO A 69 2.67 13.40 -6.08
C PRO A 69 2.56 11.91 -6.43
N TYR A 70 3.61 11.13 -6.16
CA TYR A 70 3.61 9.69 -6.37
C TYR A 70 2.80 8.99 -5.28
N LEU A 71 2.91 9.43 -4.02
CA LEU A 71 2.08 8.92 -2.93
C LEU A 71 0.60 9.19 -3.19
N GLU A 72 0.24 10.36 -3.72
CA GLU A 72 -1.13 10.67 -4.13
C GLU A 72 -1.65 9.72 -5.20
N LYS A 73 -0.84 9.39 -6.21
CA LYS A 73 -1.20 8.37 -7.23
C LYS A 73 -1.42 6.99 -6.62
N LEU A 74 -0.66 6.64 -5.58
CA LEU A 74 -0.86 5.39 -4.84
C LEU A 74 -2.13 5.39 -3.98
N GLY A 75 -2.85 6.51 -3.86
CA GLY A 75 -4.09 6.60 -3.09
C GLY A 75 -3.89 7.12 -1.66
N PHE A 76 -2.74 7.72 -1.35
CA PHE A 76 -2.62 8.53 -0.14
C PHE A 76 -3.32 9.87 -0.34
N ARG A 77 -3.90 10.42 0.73
CA ARG A 77 -4.29 11.82 0.79
C ARG A 77 -3.55 12.49 1.93
N MET A 78 -2.64 13.36 1.57
CA MET A 78 -1.72 14.04 2.46
C MET A 78 -1.79 15.54 2.19
N LYS A 79 -1.75 16.35 3.24
CA LYS A 79 -1.76 17.81 3.14
C LYS A 79 -0.69 18.40 4.03
N GLU A 80 0.02 19.41 3.55
CA GLU A 80 0.94 20.20 4.37
C GLU A 80 0.21 20.83 5.57
N ASN A 81 0.83 20.76 6.76
CA ASN A 81 0.24 21.19 8.02
C ASN A 81 1.26 21.90 8.93
N GLY A 82 1.83 23.01 8.46
CA GLY A 82 2.85 23.76 9.19
C GLY A 82 4.26 23.28 8.89
N GLN A 83 5.24 23.68 9.72
CA GLN A 83 6.65 23.37 9.46
C GLN A 83 6.94 21.88 9.66
N ASN A 84 7.35 21.22 8.57
CA ASN A 84 7.76 19.82 8.50
C ASN A 84 6.68 18.82 8.97
N LYS A 85 5.40 19.15 8.75
CA LYS A 85 4.28 18.30 9.17
C LYS A 85 3.32 18.06 8.01
N ILE A 86 2.80 16.84 7.96
CA ILE A 86 1.78 16.43 7.00
C ILE A 86 0.58 15.89 7.76
N LEU A 87 -0.60 16.38 7.41
CA LEU A 87 -1.87 15.78 7.79
C LEU A 87 -2.18 14.63 6.83
N LEU A 88 -2.24 13.40 7.35
CA LEU A 88 -2.66 12.21 6.64
C LEU A 88 -4.17 12.00 6.81
N GLU A 89 -4.92 12.09 5.72
CA GLU A 89 -6.39 11.96 5.71
C GLU A 89 -6.86 10.61 5.13
N ALA A 90 -6.04 9.97 4.31
CA ALA A 90 -6.37 8.69 3.67
C ALA A 90 -5.15 7.88 3.27
N ILE A 91 -5.35 6.57 3.23
CA ILE A 91 -4.36 5.58 2.81
C ILE A 91 -4.89 4.78 1.61
N PRO A 92 -4.03 4.09 0.85
CA PRO A 92 -4.46 3.22 -0.23
C PRO A 92 -5.41 2.13 0.30
N ARG A 93 -6.59 1.98 -0.29
CA ARG A 93 -7.61 1.01 0.17
C ARG A 93 -7.09 -0.42 0.19
N ILE A 94 -6.27 -0.77 -0.78
CA ILE A 94 -5.69 -2.11 -0.92
C ILE A 94 -4.72 -2.45 0.23
N TRP A 95 -4.16 -1.45 0.91
CA TRP A 95 -3.25 -1.64 2.04
C TRP A 95 -3.94 -1.59 3.41
N ALA A 96 -5.22 -1.20 3.45
CA ALA A 96 -5.98 -1.13 4.71
C ALA A 96 -6.11 -2.51 5.41
N GLY A 97 -6.05 -3.62 4.67
CA GLY A 97 -5.99 -4.96 5.25
C GLY A 97 -4.64 -5.30 5.88
N VAL A 98 -3.54 -4.79 5.32
CA VAL A 98 -2.15 -5.02 5.79
C VAL A 98 -1.88 -4.21 7.07
N MET A 99 -2.36 -2.97 7.11
CA MET A 99 -2.15 -2.07 8.25
C MET A 99 -3.05 -2.37 9.46
N ARG A 100 -3.89 -3.41 9.38
CA ARG A 100 -4.67 -3.93 10.51
C ARG A 100 -3.92 -5.02 11.29
N ILE A 101 -2.77 -5.47 10.77
CA ILE A 101 -1.94 -6.57 11.29
C ILE A 101 -0.64 -6.04 11.93
N LEU A 102 -0.31 -4.77 11.70
CA LEU A 102 0.75 -4.04 12.40
C LEU A 102 0.13 -3.12 13.45
#